data_AF-A0A529M843-F1
#
_entry.id   AF-A0A529M843-F1
#
_cell.length_a   1.000
_cell.length_b   1.000
_cell.length_c   1.000
_cell.angle_alpha   90.00
_cell.angle_beta   90.00
_cell.angle_gamma   90.00
#
_symmetry.space_group_name_H-M   'P 1'
#
loop_
_entity.id
_entity.type
_entity.pdbx_description
1 polymer ?
#
loop_
_entity_poly.entity_id
_entity_poly.type
_entity_poly.pdbx_seq_one_letter_code
_entity_poly.pdbx_strand_id
1 'polypeptide(L)'
;EPPEKVWRALTVPELLAAWMMPNDISPEIGNRFAFAGTRAPIECEILDAEPGKLLRYSWREQPGDAARQGPLDSTVTFTLARTVSGGTHLRIVHDGFARKTMPAVAMVGAGCRVSLGANRSSKPIAANTPRLLLRAA
;
A
#
# COMPACT_ATOMS: atom_id res chain seq x y z
N GLU A 1 12.34 18.66 -8.64
CA GLU A 1 11.72 18.03 -9.82
C GLU A 1 10.28 18.47 -9.97
N PRO A 2 9.82 18.79 -11.20
CA PRO A 2 8.46 19.24 -11.44
C PRO A 2 7.45 18.06 -11.37
N PRO A 3 6.17 18.30 -11.03
CA PRO A 3 5.17 17.25 -10.84
C PRO A 3 5.00 16.32 -12.03
N GLU A 4 5.19 16.83 -13.26
CA GLU A 4 5.07 16.05 -14.49
C GLU A 4 6.16 14.98 -14.59
N LYS A 5 7.37 15.27 -14.11
CA LYS A 5 8.46 14.29 -14.07
C LYS A 5 8.25 13.27 -12.95
N VAL A 6 7.75 13.70 -11.78
CA VAL A 6 7.40 12.79 -10.69
C VAL A 6 6.26 11.87 -11.11
N TRP A 7 5.23 12.40 -11.77
CA TRP A 7 4.12 11.62 -12.32
C TRP A 7 4.60 10.49 -13.23
N ARG A 8 5.50 10.80 -14.19
CA ARG A 8 6.10 9.77 -15.04
C ARG A 8 6.80 8.68 -14.23
N ALA A 9 7.51 9.03 -13.16
CA ALA A 9 8.15 8.04 -12.30
C ALA A 9 7.16 7.14 -11.53
N LEU A 10 5.90 7.56 -11.40
CA LEU A 10 4.82 6.81 -10.74
C LEU A 10 3.94 6.01 -11.72
N THR A 11 3.89 6.37 -13.00
CA THR A 11 2.92 5.82 -13.96
C THR A 11 3.53 5.18 -15.20
N VAL A 12 4.84 5.29 -15.39
CA VAL A 12 5.54 4.65 -16.50
C VAL A 12 6.17 3.36 -15.98
N PRO A 13 5.78 2.17 -16.50
CA PRO A 13 6.17 0.87 -15.94
C PRO A 13 7.68 0.73 -15.69
N GLU A 14 8.51 1.07 -16.68
CA GLU A 14 9.97 0.96 -16.59
C GLU A 14 10.59 1.93 -15.58
N LEU A 15 9.99 3.11 -15.40
CA LEU A 15 10.46 4.09 -14.41
C LEU A 15 10.02 3.70 -13.00
N LEU A 16 8.80 3.21 -12.85
CA LEU A 16 8.29 2.71 -11.58
C LEU A 16 9.08 1.49 -11.11
N ALA A 17 9.38 0.57 -12.03
CA ALA A 17 10.18 -0.62 -11.75
C ALA A 17 11.61 -0.30 -11.28
N ALA A 18 12.18 0.85 -11.68
CA ALA A 18 13.53 1.24 -11.31
C ALA A 18 13.70 1.53 -9.80
N TRP A 19 12.63 1.88 -9.09
CA TRP A 19 12.67 2.17 -7.65
C TRP A 19 11.68 1.34 -6.83
N MET A 20 10.80 0.59 -7.49
CA MET A 20 9.80 -0.26 -6.89
C MET A 20 9.93 -1.71 -7.39
N MET A 21 8.89 -2.27 -8.02
CA MET A 21 8.85 -3.65 -8.51
C MET A 21 8.50 -3.65 -10.00
N PRO A 22 8.93 -4.66 -10.78
CA PRO A 22 8.43 -4.87 -12.13
C PRO A 22 6.90 -4.88 -12.13
N ASN A 23 6.31 -4.20 -13.11
CA ASN A 23 4.87 -3.98 -13.19
C ASN A 23 4.46 -3.65 -14.62
N ASP A 24 3.16 -3.63 -14.85
CA ASP A 24 2.50 -3.29 -16.11
C ASP A 24 1.46 -2.17 -15.92
N ILE A 25 1.74 -1.20 -15.04
CA ILE A 25 0.79 -0.13 -14.70
C ILE A 25 0.35 0.67 -15.94
N SER A 26 -0.96 0.95 -16.02
CA SER A 26 -1.53 1.93 -16.94
C SER A 26 -2.43 2.89 -16.13
N PRO A 27 -2.16 4.20 -16.10
CA PRO A 27 -2.82 5.16 -15.20
C PRO A 27 -4.22 5.58 -15.71
N GLU A 28 -5.07 4.61 -16.03
CA GLU A 28 -6.47 4.84 -16.40
C GLU A 28 -7.36 4.20 -15.33
N ILE A 29 -8.37 4.94 -14.87
CA ILE A 29 -9.27 4.48 -13.81
C ILE A 29 -9.95 3.16 -14.21
N GLY A 30 -9.94 2.18 -13.31
CA GLY A 30 -10.47 0.84 -13.54
C GLY A 30 -9.47 -0.14 -14.16
N ASN A 31 -8.33 0.32 -14.67
CA ASN A 31 -7.31 -0.58 -15.18
C ASN A 31 -6.70 -1.41 -14.04
N ARG A 32 -6.46 -2.67 -14.35
CA ARG A 32 -5.80 -3.62 -13.47
C ARG A 32 -4.38 -3.85 -13.94
N PHE A 33 -3.49 -3.96 -12.97
CA PHE A 33 -2.08 -4.21 -13.18
C PHE A 33 -1.55 -5.00 -11.98
N ALA A 34 -0.37 -5.56 -12.10
CA ALA A 34 0.25 -6.30 -11.00
C ALA A 34 1.70 -5.87 -10.79
N PHE A 35 2.11 -5.81 -9.53
CA PHE A 35 3.53 -5.83 -9.21
C PHE A 35 4.01 -7.28 -9.11
N ALA A 36 5.18 -7.56 -9.66
CA ALA A 36 5.88 -8.83 -9.51
C ALA A 36 6.42 -8.98 -8.08
N GLY A 37 5.52 -9.29 -7.14
CA GLY A 37 5.86 -9.55 -5.74
C GLY A 37 6.72 -10.80 -5.58
N THR A 38 7.45 -10.90 -4.46
CA THR A 38 8.46 -11.93 -4.24
C THR A 38 7.91 -13.36 -4.10
N ARG A 39 6.66 -13.50 -3.65
CA ARG A 39 5.98 -14.81 -3.48
C ARG A 39 4.87 -15.01 -4.50
N ALA A 40 4.06 -13.99 -4.68
CA ALA A 40 2.95 -13.95 -5.60
C ALA A 40 2.81 -12.52 -6.14
N PRO A 41 2.18 -12.34 -7.32
CA PRO A 41 1.80 -11.02 -7.80
C PRO A 41 0.96 -10.26 -6.76
N ILE A 42 1.21 -8.96 -6.66
CA ILE A 42 0.35 -8.04 -5.90
C ILE A 42 -0.62 -7.44 -6.91
N GLU A 43 -1.90 -7.73 -6.72
CA GLU A 43 -2.97 -7.30 -7.62
C GLU A 43 -3.39 -5.86 -7.30
N CYS A 44 -3.40 -5.01 -8.30
CA CYS A 44 -3.73 -3.60 -8.18
C CYS A 44 -4.82 -3.20 -9.18
N GLU A 45 -5.63 -2.21 -8.79
CA GLU A 45 -6.63 -1.56 -9.64
C GLU A 45 -6.51 -0.06 -9.45
N ILE A 46 -6.46 0.70 -10.55
CA ILE A 46 -6.44 2.17 -10.50
C ILE A 46 -7.82 2.65 -10.04
N LEU A 47 -7.84 3.30 -8.88
CA LEU A 47 -9.05 3.85 -8.25
C LEU A 47 -9.24 5.33 -8.56
N ASP A 48 -8.16 6.06 -8.83
CA ASP A 48 -8.17 7.46 -9.23
C ASP A 48 -6.86 7.82 -9.94
N ALA A 49 -6.93 8.69 -10.95
CA ALA A 49 -5.77 9.13 -11.72
C ALA A 49 -6.01 10.53 -12.31
N GLU A 50 -5.38 11.54 -11.69
CA GLU A 50 -5.28 12.90 -12.21
C GLU A 50 -3.82 13.21 -12.56
N PRO A 51 -3.47 13.35 -13.85
CA PRO A 51 -2.11 13.61 -14.29
C PRO A 51 -1.43 14.77 -13.55
N GLY A 52 -0.29 14.48 -12.94
CA GLY A 52 0.51 15.46 -12.20
C GLY A 52 -0.03 15.85 -10.82
N LYS A 53 -1.12 15.22 -10.33
CA LYS A 53 -1.80 15.61 -9.09
C LYS A 53 -2.12 14.46 -8.15
N LEU A 54 -2.77 13.39 -8.65
CA LEU A 54 -3.31 12.32 -7.80
C LEU A 54 -3.19 10.98 -8.52
N LEU A 55 -2.61 9.99 -7.84
CA LEU A 55 -2.66 8.61 -8.27
C LEU A 55 -3.11 7.76 -7.09
N ARG A 56 -4.16 6.98 -7.25
CA ARG A 56 -4.68 6.10 -6.21
C ARG A 56 -4.94 4.72 -6.79
N TYR A 57 -4.45 3.68 -6.13
CA TYR A 57 -4.71 2.30 -6.53
C TYR A 57 -4.90 1.37 -5.33
N SER A 58 -5.68 0.31 -5.54
CA SER A 58 -5.80 -0.77 -4.57
C SER A 58 -4.51 -1.58 -4.49
N TRP A 59 -4.30 -2.24 -3.37
CA TRP A 59 -3.18 -3.15 -3.14
C TRP A 59 -3.70 -4.42 -2.49
N ARG A 60 -3.76 -5.50 -3.26
CA ARG A 60 -4.17 -6.82 -2.78
C ARG A 60 -3.00 -7.79 -2.84
N GLU A 61 -2.54 -8.21 -1.68
CA GLU A 61 -1.54 -9.25 -1.54
C GLU A 61 -2.20 -10.55 -1.05
N GLN A 62 -1.89 -11.65 -1.73
CA GLN A 62 -2.36 -12.98 -1.33
C GLN A 62 -1.58 -13.50 -0.12
N PRO A 63 -2.22 -14.31 0.75
CA PRO A 63 -1.53 -15.03 1.80
C PRO A 63 -0.35 -15.83 1.25
N GLY A 64 0.83 -15.68 1.85
CA GLY A 64 1.89 -16.66 1.67
C GLY A 64 1.64 -17.95 2.47
N ASP A 65 2.54 -18.91 2.34
CA ASP A 65 2.48 -20.25 2.97
C ASP A 65 2.43 -20.24 4.51
N ALA A 66 2.67 -19.08 5.14
CA ALA A 66 2.46 -18.88 6.56
C ALA A 66 0.94 -18.80 6.85
N ALA A 67 0.35 -19.96 7.17
CA ALA A 67 -1.06 -20.26 7.46
C ALA A 67 -1.79 -19.38 8.52
N ARG A 68 -1.23 -18.23 8.91
CA ARG A 68 -1.76 -17.33 9.95
C ARG A 68 -2.02 -15.89 9.47
N GLN A 69 -1.76 -15.58 8.21
CA GLN A 69 -1.98 -14.22 7.66
C GLN A 69 -3.00 -14.29 6.53
N GLY A 70 -4.18 -13.70 6.74
CA GLY A 70 -5.18 -13.56 5.67
C GLY A 70 -4.74 -12.55 4.60
N PRO A 71 -5.48 -12.44 3.49
CA PRO A 71 -5.15 -11.51 2.41
C PRO A 71 -5.08 -10.08 2.94
N LEU A 72 -4.11 -9.32 2.43
CA LEU A 72 -3.99 -7.90 2.73
C LEU A 72 -4.67 -7.11 1.62
N ASP A 73 -5.82 -6.52 1.92
CA ASP A 73 -6.48 -5.53 1.08
C ASP A 73 -6.16 -4.13 1.63
N SER A 74 -5.56 -3.25 0.83
CA SER A 74 -5.17 -1.90 1.23
C SER A 74 -5.24 -0.92 0.06
N THR A 75 -4.97 0.36 0.28
CA THR A 75 -4.95 1.40 -0.76
C THR A 75 -3.68 2.24 -0.66
N VAL A 76 -3.10 2.58 -1.82
CA VAL A 76 -1.98 3.50 -1.92
C VAL A 76 -2.44 4.75 -2.65
N THR A 77 -2.17 5.92 -2.05
CA THR A 77 -2.50 7.24 -2.59
C THR A 77 -1.27 8.11 -2.67
N PHE A 78 -0.95 8.60 -3.85
CA PHE A 78 0.06 9.61 -4.13
C PHE A 78 -0.61 10.94 -4.41
N THR A 79 -0.21 12.00 -3.72
CA THR A 79 -0.63 13.38 -4.00
C THR A 79 0.59 14.22 -4.34
N LEU A 80 0.55 14.91 -5.47
CA LEU A 80 1.61 15.76 -6.00
C LEU A 80 1.12 17.21 -5.97
N ALA A 81 1.87 18.08 -5.32
CA ALA A 81 1.62 19.53 -5.35
C ALA A 81 2.89 20.26 -5.76
N ARG A 82 2.78 21.21 -6.69
CA ARG A 82 3.92 22.06 -7.07
C ARG A 82 4.32 22.94 -5.88
N THR A 83 5.62 22.99 -5.58
CA THR A 83 6.14 23.91 -4.56
C THR A 83 6.40 25.29 -5.14
N VAL A 84 6.46 26.31 -4.27
CA VAL A 84 6.83 27.69 -4.66
C VAL A 84 8.22 27.77 -5.31
N SER A 85 9.13 26.86 -4.96
CA SER A 85 10.48 26.75 -5.52
C SER A 85 10.54 26.01 -6.86
N GLY A 86 9.40 25.62 -7.45
CA GLY A 86 9.33 24.91 -8.73
C GLY A 86 9.51 23.38 -8.63
N GLY A 87 9.62 22.83 -7.42
CA GLY A 87 9.69 21.39 -7.15
C GLY A 87 8.30 20.76 -6.95
N THR A 88 8.29 19.57 -6.34
CA THR A 88 7.08 18.80 -6.03
C THR A 88 7.08 18.41 -4.55
N HIS A 89 6.00 18.72 -3.86
CA HIS A 89 5.67 18.12 -2.58
C HIS A 89 4.89 16.83 -2.88
N LEU A 90 5.55 15.69 -2.67
CA LEU A 90 4.96 14.36 -2.84
C LEU A 90 4.50 13.82 -1.49
N ARG A 91 3.21 13.53 -1.36
CA ARG A 91 2.64 12.83 -0.21
C ARG A 91 2.23 11.42 -0.62
N ILE A 92 2.66 10.43 0.14
CA ILE A 92 2.31 9.02 -0.07
C ILE A 92 1.57 8.54 1.17
N VAL A 93 0.40 7.95 0.97
CA VAL A 93 -0.38 7.30 2.03
C VAL A 93 -0.66 5.87 1.60
N HIS A 94 -0.22 4.93 2.39
CA HIS A 94 -0.66 3.54 2.31
C HIS A 94 -1.54 3.29 3.54
N ASP A 95 -2.81 2.98 3.33
CA ASP A 95 -3.77 2.76 4.41
C ASP A 95 -4.69 1.58 4.11
N GLY A 96 -5.68 1.34 4.98
CA GLY A 96 -6.57 0.19 4.83
C GLY A 96 -6.02 -1.13 5.37
N PHE A 97 -4.91 -1.13 6.11
CA PHE A 97 -4.31 -2.33 6.76
C PHE A 97 -5.21 -3.02 7.82
N ALA A 98 -6.51 -2.72 7.86
CA ALA A 98 -7.45 -3.38 8.75
C ALA A 98 -7.49 -4.88 8.43
N ARG A 99 -6.82 -5.67 9.26
CA ARG A 99 -6.86 -7.13 9.17
C ARG A 99 -8.31 -7.59 9.31
N LYS A 100 -8.88 -8.18 8.26
CA LYS A 100 -10.11 -8.97 8.38
C LYS A 100 -9.79 -10.13 9.32
N THR A 101 -10.07 -9.95 10.61
CA THR A 101 -9.91 -11.01 11.59
C THR A 101 -11.02 -12.00 11.30
N MET A 102 -10.67 -13.12 10.68
CA MET A 102 -11.57 -14.27 10.62
C MET A 102 -11.90 -14.67 12.07
N PRO A 103 -13.17 -14.63 12.51
CA PRO A 103 -13.51 -15.11 13.82
C PRO A 103 -13.18 -16.60 13.88
N ALA A 104 -12.30 -16.99 14.80
CA ALA A 104 -12.13 -18.39 15.15
C ALA A 104 -13.38 -18.83 15.91
N VAL A 105 -14.35 -19.44 15.22
CA VAL A 105 -15.41 -20.20 15.88
C VAL A 105 -14.76 -21.46 16.45
N ALA A 106 -14.46 -21.44 17.74
CA ALA A 106 -14.18 -22.64 18.49
C ALA A 106 -15.53 -23.27 18.89
N MET A 107 -15.93 -24.33 18.20
CA MET A 107 -17.04 -25.18 18.67
C MET A 107 -16.53 -26.00 19.86
N VAL A 108 -16.59 -25.43 21.06
CA VAL A 108 -16.56 -26.18 22.32
C VAL A 108 -18.02 -26.36 22.74
N GLY A 109 -18.40 -27.60 23.06
CA GLY A 109 -19.78 -28.03 23.27
C GLY A 109 -20.64 -27.08 24.11
N ALA A 110 -21.92 -26.98 23.71
CA ALA A 110 -23.04 -26.37 24.43
C ALA A 110 -22.74 -25.04 25.16
N GLY A 111 -22.31 -24.03 24.40
CA GLY A 111 -22.26 -22.65 24.88
C GLY A 111 -21.69 -21.70 23.85
N CYS A 112 -22.53 -21.07 23.03
CA CYS A 112 -22.08 -20.03 22.10
C CYS A 112 -21.65 -18.79 22.89
N ARG A 113 -20.35 -18.66 23.16
CA ARG A 113 -19.75 -17.43 23.67
C ARG A 113 -18.93 -16.77 22.56
N VAL A 114 -19.44 -15.68 22.01
CA VAL A 114 -18.70 -14.82 21.07
C VAL A 114 -17.82 -13.88 21.90
N SER A 115 -16.51 -13.98 21.75
CA SER A 115 -15.56 -13.02 22.33
C SER A 115 -14.87 -12.24 21.22
N LEU A 116 -15.19 -10.95 21.10
CA LEU A 116 -14.57 -10.00 20.19
C LEU A 116 -13.37 -9.34 20.89
N GLY A 117 -12.16 -9.79 20.57
CA GLY A 117 -10.94 -9.10 20.99
C GLY A 117 -10.69 -7.88 20.12
N ALA A 118 -11.16 -6.71 20.54
CA ALA A 118 -10.77 -5.44 19.94
C ALA A 118 -9.31 -5.15 20.34
N ASN A 119 -8.36 -5.61 19.53
CA ASN A 119 -6.96 -5.26 19.74
C ASN A 119 -6.82 -3.75 19.44
N ARG A 120 -6.48 -2.95 20.46
CA ARG A 120 -6.29 -1.51 20.31
C ARG A 120 -5.26 -1.28 19.21
N SER A 121 -5.66 -0.51 18.20
CA SER A 121 -4.79 -0.01 17.14
C SER A 121 -3.52 0.57 17.78
N SER A 122 -2.39 -0.12 17.56
CA SER A 122 -1.09 0.54 17.70
C SER A 122 -1.10 1.72 16.74
N LYS A 123 -0.72 2.90 17.24
CA LYS A 123 -0.51 4.08 16.39
C LYS A 123 0.32 3.65 15.19
N PRO A 124 -0.13 3.90 13.94
CA PRO A 124 0.66 3.57 12.78
C PRO A 124 1.96 4.38 12.83
N ILE A 125 3.09 3.69 12.90
CA ILE A 125 4.40 4.30 12.74
C ILE A 125 4.58 4.51 11.25
N ALA A 126 4.81 5.75 10.82
CA ALA A 126 5.14 6.02 9.45
C ALA A 126 6.38 5.21 9.05
N ALA A 127 6.31 4.50 7.92
CA ALA A 127 7.41 3.69 7.40
C ALA A 127 8.72 4.49 7.20
N ASN A 128 8.63 5.82 7.16
CA ASN A 128 9.75 6.73 6.94
C ASN A 128 10.29 7.33 8.25
N THR A 129 9.99 6.76 9.41
CA THR A 129 10.57 7.23 10.68
C THR A 129 12.08 7.01 10.62
N PRO A 130 12.92 8.07 10.62
CA PRO A 130 14.36 7.92 10.53
C PRO A 130 14.85 7.16 11.76
N ARG A 131 15.39 5.95 11.55
CA ARG A 131 16.15 5.24 12.57
C ARG A 131 17.46 5.99 12.77
N LEU A 132 17.50 6.88 13.76
CA LEU A 132 18.75 7.42 14.28
C LEU A 132 19.54 6.29 14.92
N LEU A 133 20.37 5.63 14.11
CA LEU A 133 21.44 4.76 14.62
C LEU A 133 22.48 5.68 15.26
N LEU A 134 22.47 5.76 16.60
CA LEU A 134 23.62 6.28 17.33
C LEU A 134 24.81 5.38 16.99
N ARG A 135 25.74 5.88 16.18
CA ARG A 135 27.10 5.35 16.13
C ARG A 135 27.80 5.86 17.38
N ALA A 136 28.09 4.95 18.31
CA ALA A 136 29.02 5.21 19.40
C ALA A 136 30.42 5.44 18.81
N ALA A 137 31.12 6.43 19.38
CA ALA A 137 32.45 6.89 19.02
C ALA A 137 33.54 5.85 19.31
#